data_AF-A0A062WXZ8-F1
#
_entry.id   AF-A0A062WXZ8-F1
#
_cell.length_a   1.000
_cell.length_b   1.000
_cell.length_c   1.000
_cell.angle_alpha   90.00
_cell.angle_beta   90.00
_cell.angle_gamma   90.00
#
_symmetry.space_group_name_H-M   'P 1'
#
loop_
_entity.id
_entity.type
_entity.pdbx_description
1 polymer ?
#
loop_
_entity_poly.entity_id
_entity_poly.type
_entity_poly.pdbx_seq_one_letter_code
_entity_poly.pdbx_strand_id
1 'polypeptide(L)'
;MTYLTDNHQHMRYDQALANGWPIATGLIEGACRHIIEDRFGLTGARWSPDGAEDILKLRAVVINGDLNTYLTYYKQRYLTEHHLARYDPASIPDLGLHPARPE
;
A
#
# COMPACT_ATOMS: atom_id res chain seq x y z
N MET A 1 -13.73 33.19 19.42
CA MET A 1 -12.68 32.34 20.00
C MET A 1 -13.31 30.97 20.26
N THR A 2 -13.61 30.24 19.18
CA THR A 2 -14.59 29.13 19.22
C THR A 2 -13.97 27.86 18.62
N TYR A 3 -13.32 27.97 17.46
CA TYR A 3 -12.72 26.83 16.75
C TYR A 3 -11.76 25.96 17.60
N LEU A 4 -10.79 26.54 18.29
CA LEU A 4 -9.82 25.75 19.07
C LEU A 4 -10.47 25.07 20.29
N THR A 5 -11.42 25.76 20.92
CA THR A 5 -12.16 25.25 22.08
C THR A 5 -13.07 24.09 21.67
N ASP A 6 -13.80 24.25 20.55
CA ASP A 6 -14.72 23.24 20.02
C ASP A 6 -13.97 21.97 19.56
N ASN A 7 -12.72 22.11 19.11
CA ASN A 7 -11.90 21.02 18.60
C ASN A 7 -10.84 20.51 19.60
N HIS A 8 -10.88 20.94 20.86
CA HIS A 8 -9.88 20.54 21.87
C HIS A 8 -9.75 19.01 22.03
N GLN A 9 -10.83 18.26 21.80
CA GLN A 9 -10.81 16.79 21.82
C GLN A 9 -9.85 16.17 20.79
N HIS A 10 -9.55 16.88 19.69
CA HIS A 10 -8.64 16.43 18.63
C HIS A 10 -7.18 16.87 18.88
N MET A 11 -6.91 17.65 19.93
CA MET A 11 -5.59 18.23 20.22
C MET A 11 -4.79 17.43 21.26
N ARG A 12 -4.97 16.10 21.30
CA ARG A 12 -4.28 15.17 22.20
C ARG A 12 -2.84 14.90 21.73
N TYR A 13 -2.08 15.98 21.52
CA TYR A 13 -0.75 15.96 20.93
C TYR A 13 0.25 15.22 21.83
N ASP A 14 0.08 15.28 23.14
CA ASP A 14 0.82 14.51 24.13
C ASP A 14 0.75 13.00 23.86
N GLN A 15 -0.46 12.50 23.59
CA GLN A 15 -0.70 11.09 23.31
C GLN A 15 -0.17 10.70 21.92
N ALA A 16 -0.38 11.57 20.92
CA ALA A 16 0.15 11.36 19.58
C ALA A 16 1.68 11.25 19.59
N LEU A 17 2.37 12.15 20.30
CA LEU A 17 3.82 12.13 20.44
C LEU A 17 4.31 10.89 21.20
N ALA A 18 3.64 10.50 22.28
CA ALA A 18 3.97 9.28 23.03
C ALA A 18 3.85 8.01 22.18
N ASN A 19 2.90 7.99 21.23
CA ASN A 19 2.71 6.90 20.27
C ASN A 19 3.60 7.00 19.02
N GLY A 20 4.45 8.03 18.92
CA GLY A 20 5.30 8.27 17.75
C GLY A 20 4.54 8.72 16.50
N TRP A 21 3.31 9.21 16.65
CA TRP A 21 2.50 9.66 15.53
C TRP A 21 2.95 11.04 15.05
N PRO A 22 2.92 11.28 13.73
CA PRO A 22 3.28 12.58 13.20
C PRO A 22 2.22 13.62 13.57
N ILE A 23 2.67 14.74 14.16
CA ILE A 23 1.82 15.90 14.48
C ILE A 23 2.09 17.11 13.57
N ALA A 24 3.13 17.04 12.74
CA ALA A 24 3.53 18.11 11.85
C ALA A 24 2.81 17.98 10.50
N THR A 25 2.07 19.03 10.12
CA THR A 25 1.30 19.06 8.86
C THR A 25 2.18 18.86 7.62
N GLY A 26 3.42 19.35 7.63
CA GLY A 26 4.32 19.23 6.48
C GLY A 26 4.65 17.79 6.08
N LEU A 27 4.74 16.86 7.04
CA LEU A 27 4.95 15.44 6.75
C LEU A 27 3.70 14.86 6.05
N ILE A 28 2.52 15.20 6.55
CA ILE A 28 1.23 14.73 6.00
C ILE A 28 1.01 15.31 4.60
N GLU A 29 1.21 16.61 4.41
CA GLU A 29 1.10 17.27 3.11
C GLU A 29 2.12 16.74 2.10
N GLY A 30 3.36 16.49 2.52
CA GLY A 30 4.38 15.89 1.68
C GLY A 30 4.00 14.48 1.22
N ALA A 31 3.46 13.66 2.12
CA ALA A 31 2.95 12.34 1.79
C ALA A 31 1.76 12.40 0.82
N CYS A 32 0.78 13.27 1.06
CA CYS A 32 -0.36 13.46 0.16
C CYS A 32 0.08 13.93 -1.23
N ARG A 33 1.02 14.87 -1.30
CA ARG A 33 1.56 15.36 -2.57
C ARG A 33 2.24 14.25 -3.37
N HIS A 34 3.18 13.55 -2.72
CA HIS A 34 4.00 12.55 -3.41
C HIS A 34 3.28 11.23 -3.69
N ILE A 35 2.41 10.78 -2.78
CA ILE A 35 1.69 9.51 -2.96
C ILE A 35 0.45 9.73 -3.83
N ILE A 36 -0.26 10.84 -3.65
CA ILE A 36 -1.57 11.09 -4.28
C ILE A 36 -1.46 12.06 -5.45
N GLU A 37 -1.12 13.33 -5.21
CA GLU A 37 -1.24 14.40 -6.21
C GLU A 37 -0.45 14.09 -7.50
N ASP A 38 0.80 13.63 -7.37
CA ASP A 38 1.69 13.33 -8.51
C ASP A 38 1.15 12.27 -9.47
N ARG A 39 0.15 11.46 -9.07
CA ARG A 39 -0.47 10.44 -9.92
C ARG A 39 -1.91 10.72 -10.25
N PHE A 40 -2.67 11.10 -9.24
CA PHE A 40 -4.11 11.23 -9.32
C PHE A 40 -4.53 12.60 -9.85
N GLY A 41 -3.66 13.61 -9.74
CA GLY A 41 -3.89 14.98 -10.22
C GLY A 41 -3.59 15.21 -11.71
N LEU A 42 -3.26 14.16 -12.47
CA LEU A 42 -2.97 14.30 -13.91
C LEU A 42 -4.23 14.61 -14.71
N THR A 43 -4.17 15.60 -15.59
CA THR A 43 -5.30 16.00 -16.45
C THR A 43 -5.81 14.81 -17.26
N GLY A 44 -7.12 14.58 -17.20
CA GLY A 44 -7.79 13.50 -17.94
C GLY A 44 -7.69 12.11 -17.28
N ALA A 45 -7.01 11.98 -16.14
CA ALA A 45 -7.03 10.73 -15.37
C ALA A 45 -8.43 10.50 -14.77
N ARG A 46 -8.90 9.25 -14.83
CA ARG A 46 -10.16 8.82 -14.22
C ARG A 46 -9.90 7.62 -13.33
N TRP A 47 -10.44 7.68 -12.12
CA TRP A 47 -10.24 6.66 -11.10
C TRP A 47 -11.57 6.34 -10.45
N SER A 48 -11.91 5.05 -10.36
CA SER A 48 -12.90 4.61 -9.37
C SER A 48 -12.28 4.63 -7.98
N PRO A 49 -13.07 4.71 -6.90
CA PRO A 49 -12.55 4.59 -5.54
C PRO A 49 -11.67 3.34 -5.34
N ASP A 50 -12.16 2.18 -5.79
CA ASP A 50 -11.44 0.91 -5.66
C ASP A 50 -10.11 0.93 -6.44
N GLY A 51 -10.14 1.40 -7.69
CA GLY A 51 -8.94 1.49 -8.51
C GLY A 51 -7.94 2.51 -7.99
N ALA A 52 -8.42 3.58 -7.34
CA ALA A 52 -7.55 4.54 -6.67
C ALA A 52 -6.87 3.93 -5.45
N GLU A 53 -7.61 3.20 -4.61
CA GLU A 53 -7.06 2.53 -3.44
C GLU A 53 -5.98 1.51 -3.81
N ASP A 54 -6.22 0.69 -4.83
CA ASP A 54 -5.25 -0.30 -5.30
C ASP A 54 -3.94 0.36 -5.76
N ILE A 55 -4.04 1.44 -6.53
CA ILE A 55 -2.87 2.18 -7.00
C ILE A 55 -2.16 2.92 -5.85
N LEU A 56 -2.89 3.45 -4.87
CA LEU A 56 -2.30 4.08 -3.70
C LEU A 56 -1.47 3.09 -2.89
N LYS A 57 -1.99 1.88 -2.63
CA LYS A 57 -1.26 0.81 -1.95
C LYS A 57 0.02 0.43 -2.71
N LEU A 58 -0.08 0.24 -4.02
CA LEU A 58 1.09 -0.08 -4.85
C LEU A 58 2.13 1.05 -4.83
N ARG A 59 1.68 2.31 -4.90
CA ARG A 59 2.60 3.47 -4.82
C ARG A 59 3.31 3.56 -3.48
N ALA A 60 2.62 3.28 -2.37
CA ALA A 60 3.25 3.24 -1.05
C ALA A 60 4.40 2.23 -1.01
N VAL A 61 4.17 1.01 -1.52
CA VAL A 61 5.21 -0.03 -1.65
C VAL A 61 6.39 0.45 -2.51
N VAL A 62 6.12 1.12 -3.64
CA VAL A 62 7.18 1.64 -4.52
C VAL A 62 8.00 2.73 -3.83
N ILE A 63 7.34 3.72 -3.21
CA ILE A 63 7.99 4.87 -2.57
C ILE A 63 8.84 4.42 -1.38
N ASN A 64 8.39 3.40 -0.65
CA ASN A 64 9.16 2.81 0.45
C ASN A 64 10.33 1.93 -0.02
N GLY A 65 10.44 1.64 -1.33
CA GLY A 65 11.49 0.78 -1.89
C GLY A 65 11.20 -0.73 -1.81
N ASP A 66 9.99 -1.12 -1.39
CA ASP A 66 9.63 -2.50 -1.07
C ASP A 66 9.08 -3.29 -2.28
N LEU A 67 9.12 -2.71 -3.48
CA LEU A 67 8.50 -3.30 -4.68
C LEU A 67 9.01 -4.72 -4.96
N ASN A 68 10.32 -4.95 -4.87
CA ASN A 68 10.89 -6.27 -5.16
C ASN A 68 10.42 -7.32 -4.16
N THR A 69 10.43 -6.99 -2.87
CA THR A 69 9.95 -7.86 -1.79
C THR A 69 8.48 -8.20 -2.00
N TYR A 70 7.65 -7.18 -2.25
CA TYR A 70 6.23 -7.36 -2.51
C TYR A 70 5.96 -8.21 -3.74
N LEU A 71 6.66 -7.99 -4.85
CA LEU A 71 6.47 -8.77 -6.08
C LEU A 71 6.88 -10.24 -5.91
N THR A 72 7.94 -10.52 -5.14
CA THR A 72 8.33 -11.89 -4.80
C THR A 72 7.22 -12.59 -4.01
N TYR A 73 6.73 -11.95 -2.95
CA TYR A 73 5.59 -12.44 -2.17
C TYR A 73 4.35 -12.67 -3.04
N TYR A 74 3.97 -11.67 -3.84
CA TYR A 74 2.77 -11.71 -4.68
C TYR A 74 2.83 -12.83 -5.71
N LYS A 75 3.97 -13.00 -6.41
CA LYS A 75 4.14 -14.09 -7.39
C LYS A 75 4.01 -15.46 -6.73
N GLN A 76 4.62 -15.63 -5.55
CA GLN A 76 4.58 -16.88 -4.82
C GLN A 76 3.16 -17.22 -4.36
N ARG A 77 2.45 -16.23 -3.82
CA ARG A 77 1.04 -16.37 -3.43
C ARG A 77 0.15 -16.68 -4.63
N TYR A 78 0.24 -15.91 -5.70
CA TYR A 78 -0.56 -16.11 -6.91
C TYR A 78 -0.32 -17.47 -7.55
N LEU A 79 0.94 -17.92 -7.58
CA LEU A 79 1.30 -19.25 -8.05
C LEU A 79 0.50 -20.32 -7.29
N THR A 80 0.55 -20.26 -5.96
CA THR A 80 -0.06 -21.25 -5.06
C THR A 80 -1.59 -21.21 -5.08
N GLU A 81 -2.18 -20.02 -4.98
CA GLU A 81 -3.64 -19.85 -4.80
C GLU A 81 -4.43 -19.96 -6.10
N HIS A 82 -3.83 -19.60 -7.24
CA HIS A 82 -4.56 -19.45 -8.50
C HIS A 82 -3.94 -20.21 -9.65
N HIS A 83 -2.62 -20.14 -9.81
CA HIS A 83 -1.97 -20.62 -11.04
C HIS A 83 -1.87 -22.14 -11.07
N LEU A 84 -1.40 -22.77 -9.98
CA LEU A 84 -1.27 -24.23 -9.91
C LEU A 84 -2.62 -24.95 -9.99
N ALA A 85 -3.70 -24.35 -9.49
CA ALA A 85 -5.05 -24.91 -9.57
C ALA A 85 -5.58 -25.10 -11.02
N ARG A 86 -4.90 -24.51 -12.02
CA ARG A 86 -5.26 -24.65 -13.44
C ARG A 86 -4.62 -25.86 -14.11
N TYR A 87 -3.68 -26.52 -13.45
CA TYR A 87 -2.91 -27.64 -13.99
C TYR A 87 -3.23 -28.95 -13.27
N ASP A 88 -3.05 -30.07 -13.96
CA ASP A 88 -3.07 -31.39 -13.34
C ASP A 88 -1.92 -31.48 -12.32
N PRO A 89 -2.17 -31.84 -11.04
CA PRO A 89 -1.13 -32.03 -10.04
C PRO A 89 0.04 -32.91 -10.50
N ALA A 90 -0.22 -33.91 -11.33
CA ALA A 90 0.82 -34.80 -11.87
C ALA A 90 1.79 -34.08 -12.83
N SER A 91 1.35 -33.00 -13.48
CA SER A 91 2.14 -32.22 -14.45
C SER A 91 2.96 -31.08 -13.82
N ILE A 92 2.64 -30.68 -12.58
CA ILE A 92 3.27 -29.54 -11.91
C ILE A 92 4.81 -29.68 -11.80
N PRO A 93 5.38 -30.84 -11.47
CA PRO A 93 6.83 -31.01 -11.38
C PRO A 93 7.57 -30.72 -12.70
N ASP A 94 6.96 -31.05 -13.84
CA ASP A 94 7.57 -30.89 -15.17
C ASP A 94 7.52 -29.44 -15.67
N LEU A 95 6.63 -28.62 -15.10
CA LEU A 95 6.46 -27.21 -15.47
C LEU A 95 7.53 -26.30 -14.85
N GLY A 96 8.36 -26.80 -13.93
CA GLY A 96 9.34 -26.00 -13.19
C GLY A 96 8.70 -24.92 -12.29
N LEU A 97 7.40 -25.02 -12.06
CA LEU A 97 6.59 -24.09 -11.27
C LEU A 97 6.60 -24.53 -9.81
N HIS A 98 7.73 -24.37 -9.14
CA HIS A 98 7.85 -24.74 -7.74
C HIS A 98 7.62 -23.54 -6.83
N PRO A 99 6.80 -23.69 -5.77
CA PRO A 99 6.73 -22.69 -4.74
C PRO A 99 8.12 -22.51 -4.10
N ALA A 100 8.52 -21.25 -3.89
CA ALA A 100 9.73 -20.92 -3.15
C ALA A 100 9.73 -21.65 -1.79
N ARG A 101 10.86 -22.24 -1.42
CA ARG A 101 11.03 -22.93 -0.14
C ARG A 101 10.89 -21.89 0.99
N PRO A 102 10.07 -22.13 2.02
CA PRO A 102 10.04 -21.24 3.18
C PRO A 102 11.43 -21.26 3.86
N GLU A 103 11.86 -20.09 4.30
CA GLU A 103 13.08 -19.86 5.09
C GLU A 103 12.95 -20.36 6.54
#